data_AF-A0A917FET4-F1
#
_entry.id   AF-A0A917FET4-F1
#
_cell.length_a   1.000
_cell.length_b   1.000
_cell.length_c   1.000
_cell.angle_alpha   90.00
_cell.angle_beta   90.00
_cell.angle_gamma   90.00
#
_symmetry.space_group_name_H-M   'P 1'
#
loop_
_entity.id
_entity.type
_entity.pdbx_description
1 polymer ?
#
loop_
_entity_poly.entity_id
_entity_poly.type
_entity_poly.pdbx_seq_one_letter_code
_entity_poly.pdbx_strand_id
1 'polypeptide(L)'
;MRWYTNLVRYAVALVAATGLMVGPRAFAASEPVFPPGASVGLVPPPGMSPAAAFAGFQHEAGASIVLVEMPPEAYAQIVAKFTPEALKPTGFMVKGEAQPLAVTGGEGRLFRGSQDANGLSYTKWVAVVRGPAGTALVTVQVPTDAKEQVSDSAVETALKTIAFRAEQSLQEQMAALPFKVGDTAGFRPVRMIGGSGLILTEGPKDVDPEGTQPFVIIAASLGRPVAPDAQAAYAKTALNSLAQLKDIKIENETRSEQGKATVYRHHAAAADAKTGKPVKVTQTVIFQDGSYVRVIGMDPVGKGDVIARADKLAGSVTAR
;
A
#
# COMPACT_ATOMS: atom_id res chain seq x y z
N MET A 1 -72.92 22.15 -34.03
CA MET A 1 -72.70 20.88 -34.75
C MET A 1 -71.79 20.01 -33.88
N ARG A 2 -72.20 19.44 -32.74
CA ARG A 2 -73.49 18.86 -32.23
C ARG A 2 -73.67 17.36 -32.51
N TRP A 3 -72.98 16.55 -31.70
CA TRP A 3 -73.18 15.13 -31.35
C TRP A 3 -72.84 15.02 -29.83
N TYR A 4 -73.49 14.30 -28.88
CA TYR A 4 -74.57 13.31 -28.83
C TYR A 4 -74.16 11.88 -29.27
N THR A 5 -74.33 10.80 -28.46
CA THR A 5 -74.99 10.70 -27.12
C THR A 5 -74.46 9.53 -26.25
N ASN A 6 -74.76 9.62 -24.94
CA ASN A 6 -74.58 8.68 -23.82
C ASN A 6 -74.60 7.17 -24.12
N LEU A 7 -73.86 6.40 -23.31
CA LEU A 7 -74.33 5.10 -22.76
C LEU A 7 -73.85 4.86 -21.31
N VAL A 8 -74.49 3.93 -20.60
CA VAL A 8 -74.90 4.12 -19.18
C VAL A 8 -74.99 2.79 -18.40
N ARG A 9 -74.51 2.76 -17.13
CA ARG A 9 -74.54 1.64 -16.13
C ARG A 9 -73.64 0.44 -16.51
N TYR A 10 -73.04 -0.34 -15.61
CA TYR A 10 -73.28 -0.71 -14.19
C TYR A 10 -72.01 -0.46 -13.34
N ALA A 11 -72.01 -0.02 -12.08
CA ALA A 11 -72.62 -0.55 -10.84
C ALA A 11 -71.94 -1.81 -10.25
N VAL A 12 -71.07 -1.61 -9.25
CA VAL A 12 -70.98 -2.30 -7.92
C VAL A 12 -69.82 -1.65 -7.13
N ALA A 13 -69.95 -1.56 -5.80
CA ALA A 13 -68.94 -0.94 -4.93
C ALA A 13 -67.96 -1.97 -4.35
N LEU A 14 -66.71 -1.56 -4.15
CA LEU A 14 -65.83 -2.18 -3.15
C LEU A 14 -64.97 -1.10 -2.47
N VAL A 15 -65.00 -1.05 -1.14
CA VAL A 15 -64.08 -0.24 -0.35
C VAL A 15 -62.76 -0.99 -0.24
N ALA A 16 -61.69 -0.44 -0.82
CA ALA A 16 -60.33 -0.92 -0.65
C ALA A 16 -59.53 0.14 0.11
N ALA A 17 -59.09 -0.20 1.33
CA ALA A 17 -58.34 0.74 2.18
C ALA A 17 -56.93 0.99 1.61
N THR A 18 -56.57 2.25 1.42
CA THR A 18 -55.21 2.67 1.06
C THR A 18 -54.28 2.57 2.27
N GLY A 19 -53.88 1.35 2.62
CA GLY A 19 -52.84 1.13 3.62
C GLY A 19 -51.50 1.67 3.12
N LEU A 20 -50.91 2.62 3.85
CA LEU A 20 -49.52 3.02 3.61
C LEU A 20 -48.61 1.84 3.94
N MET A 21 -48.15 1.11 2.92
CA MET A 21 -47.00 0.23 3.06
C MET A 21 -45.74 1.08 3.23
N VAL A 22 -45.48 1.49 4.48
CA VAL A 22 -44.15 1.89 4.92
C VAL A 22 -43.29 0.63 4.95
N GLY A 23 -42.80 0.23 3.77
CA GLY A 23 -41.84 -0.86 3.65
C GLY A 23 -40.60 -0.54 4.49
N PRO A 24 -40.00 -1.52 5.18
CA PRO A 24 -38.81 -1.28 5.98
C PRO A 24 -37.71 -0.75 5.05
N ARG A 25 -37.21 0.46 5.34
CA ARG A 25 -35.93 0.91 4.78
C ARG A 25 -34.88 -0.07 5.27
N ALA A 26 -34.39 -0.92 4.36
CA ALA A 26 -33.13 -1.60 4.58
C ALA A 26 -32.08 -0.51 4.84
N PHE A 27 -31.53 -0.49 6.05
CA PHE A 27 -30.29 0.23 6.29
C PHE A 27 -29.25 -0.42 5.39
N ALA A 28 -28.83 0.28 4.33
CA ALA A 28 -27.60 -0.06 3.65
C ALA A 28 -26.51 -0.02 4.72
N ALA A 29 -25.88 -1.17 4.98
CA ALA A 29 -24.70 -1.19 5.83
C ALA A 29 -23.66 -0.28 5.16
N SER A 30 -23.30 0.81 5.85
CA SER A 30 -22.30 1.75 5.35
C SER A 30 -21.00 0.99 5.07
N GLU A 31 -20.47 1.13 3.86
CA GLU A 31 -19.26 0.42 3.47
C GLU A 31 -18.02 1.01 4.17
N PRO A 32 -17.00 0.19 4.49
CA PRO A 32 -15.75 0.70 5.04
C PRO A 32 -15.07 1.70 4.11
N VAL A 33 -14.76 2.88 4.64
CA VAL A 33 -13.95 3.89 3.95
C VAL A 33 -12.47 3.54 4.14
N PHE A 34 -11.69 3.62 3.07
CA PHE A 34 -10.25 3.39 3.09
C PHE A 34 -9.52 4.73 2.86
N PRO A 35 -8.70 5.22 3.80
CA PRO A 35 -7.90 6.41 3.61
C PRO A 35 -6.97 6.34 2.38
N PRO A 36 -6.50 7.48 1.83
CA PRO A 36 -5.60 7.49 0.68
C PRO A 36 -4.33 6.65 0.92
N GLY A 37 -4.07 5.67 0.04
CA GLY A 37 -2.92 4.76 0.15
C GLY A 37 -3.04 3.64 1.19
N ALA A 38 -4.13 3.58 1.96
CA ALA A 38 -4.37 2.54 2.98
C ALA A 38 -5.09 1.30 2.40
N SER A 39 -4.80 0.11 2.91
CA SER A 39 -5.56 -1.12 2.68
C SER A 39 -6.37 -1.56 3.89
N VAL A 40 -6.18 -0.89 5.04
CA VAL A 40 -7.08 -0.94 6.19
C VAL A 40 -8.08 0.22 6.10
N GLY A 41 -9.34 -0.07 6.39
CA GLY A 41 -10.43 0.90 6.40
C GLY A 41 -11.46 0.58 7.48
N LEU A 42 -12.40 1.48 7.69
CA LEU A 42 -13.55 1.30 8.59
C LEU A 42 -14.69 2.24 8.21
N VAL A 43 -15.90 2.01 8.73
CA VAL A 43 -16.96 3.01 8.71
C VAL A 43 -16.60 4.09 9.74
N PRO A 44 -16.32 5.34 9.31
CA PRO A 44 -15.96 6.39 10.26
C PRO A 44 -17.13 6.69 11.22
N PRO A 45 -16.84 7.06 12.48
CA PRO A 45 -17.83 7.68 13.36
C PRO A 45 -18.50 8.89 12.68
N PRO A 46 -19.76 9.22 13.03
CA PRO A 46 -20.42 10.42 12.51
C PRO A 46 -19.55 11.68 12.68
N GLY A 47 -19.51 12.51 11.63
CA GLY A 47 -18.67 13.72 11.59
C GLY A 47 -17.19 13.50 11.27
N MET A 48 -16.66 12.26 11.31
CA MET A 48 -15.26 12.01 10.92
C MET A 48 -15.08 11.91 9.40
N SER A 49 -14.01 12.52 8.90
CA SER A 49 -13.56 12.45 7.50
C SER A 49 -12.15 11.85 7.40
N PRO A 50 -11.73 11.30 6.24
CA PRO A 50 -10.34 10.90 6.03
C PRO A 50 -9.37 12.05 6.31
N ALA A 51 -8.25 11.76 6.96
CA ALA A 51 -7.23 12.76 7.29
C ALA A 51 -6.29 13.02 6.11
N ALA A 52 -5.84 14.27 5.97
CA ALA A 52 -4.91 14.68 4.91
C ALA A 52 -3.43 14.48 5.28
N ALA A 53 -3.12 14.40 6.58
CA ALA A 53 -1.74 14.39 7.10
C ALA A 53 -1.27 13.01 7.61
N PHE A 54 -2.16 12.01 7.69
CA PHE A 54 -1.85 10.67 8.16
C PHE A 54 -2.86 9.64 7.60
N ALA A 55 -2.47 8.37 7.53
CA ALA A 55 -3.40 7.29 7.17
C ALA A 55 -4.43 7.11 8.29
N GLY A 56 -5.67 7.54 8.05
CA GLY A 56 -6.72 7.51 9.07
C GLY A 56 -7.83 8.54 8.86
N PHE A 57 -8.46 8.92 9.98
CA PHE A 57 -9.61 9.81 10.05
C PHE A 57 -9.43 10.89 11.12
N GLN A 58 -10.11 12.02 10.93
CA GLN A 58 -10.10 13.18 11.83
C GLN A 58 -11.51 13.76 12.00
N HIS A 59 -11.75 14.42 13.13
CA HIS A 59 -12.93 15.23 13.44
C HIS A 59 -12.49 16.66 13.74
N GLU A 60 -13.31 17.67 13.44
CA GLU A 60 -12.96 19.09 13.68
C GLU A 60 -12.73 19.37 15.18
N ALA A 61 -13.47 18.70 16.07
CA ALA A 61 -13.25 18.72 17.53
C ALA A 61 -12.01 17.88 17.99
N GLY A 62 -10.95 17.81 17.20
CA GLY A 62 -9.65 17.23 17.60
C GLY A 62 -9.56 15.70 17.79
N ALA A 63 -10.67 14.97 17.67
CA ALA A 63 -10.65 13.51 17.70
C ALA A 63 -10.04 12.92 16.41
N SER A 64 -9.33 11.79 16.51
CA SER A 64 -8.70 11.12 15.37
C SER A 64 -8.62 9.61 15.53
N ILE A 65 -8.56 8.92 14.38
CA ILE A 65 -8.25 7.50 14.24
C ILE A 65 -7.02 7.38 13.34
N VAL A 66 -5.94 6.79 13.83
CA VAL A 66 -4.72 6.50 13.04
C VAL A 66 -4.66 5.01 12.74
N LEU A 67 -4.38 4.67 11.47
CA LEU A 67 -4.20 3.30 10.98
C LEU A 67 -2.72 3.08 10.67
N VAL A 68 -2.12 2.03 11.24
CA VAL A 68 -0.75 1.61 10.92
C VAL A 68 -0.78 0.16 10.43
N GLU A 69 -0.41 -0.04 9.18
CA GLU A 69 -0.45 -1.34 8.48
C GLU A 69 0.89 -2.05 8.58
N MET A 70 0.86 -3.37 8.78
CA MET A 70 2.04 -4.20 9.02
C MET A 70 1.86 -5.60 8.39
N PRO A 71 2.96 -6.31 8.08
CA PRO A 71 2.90 -7.64 7.49
C PRO A 71 2.05 -8.65 8.32
N PRO A 72 1.41 -9.66 7.69
CA PRO A 72 0.60 -10.66 8.38
C PRO A 72 1.33 -11.37 9.56
N GLU A 73 2.62 -11.64 9.41
CA GLU A 73 3.47 -12.29 10.40
C GLU A 73 3.75 -11.44 11.65
N ALA A 74 3.52 -10.12 11.58
CA ALA A 74 3.71 -9.22 12.71
C ALA A 74 2.70 -9.45 13.84
N TYR A 75 1.47 -9.91 13.52
CA TYR A 75 0.37 -10.06 14.49
C TYR A 75 0.77 -10.87 15.72
N ALA A 76 1.43 -12.02 15.55
CA ALA A 76 1.83 -12.88 16.66
C ALA A 76 2.85 -12.18 17.59
N GLN A 77 3.79 -11.43 17.02
CA GLN A 77 4.82 -10.72 17.79
C GLN A 77 4.25 -9.52 18.54
N ILE A 78 3.27 -8.83 17.94
CA ILE A 78 2.60 -7.67 18.55
C ILE A 78 1.66 -8.13 19.65
N VAL A 79 0.80 -9.14 19.40
CA VAL A 79 -0.14 -9.69 20.40
C VAL A 79 0.59 -10.25 21.62
N ALA A 80 1.76 -10.88 21.44
CA ALA A 80 2.60 -11.34 22.55
C ALA A 80 3.17 -10.19 23.42
N LYS A 81 3.22 -8.96 22.89
CA LYS A 81 3.64 -7.73 23.58
C LYS A 81 2.46 -6.78 23.86
N PHE A 82 1.23 -7.20 23.60
CA PHE A 82 0.05 -6.36 23.74
C PHE A 82 -0.48 -6.44 25.17
N THR A 83 0.22 -5.79 26.10
CA THR A 83 -0.11 -5.72 27.53
C THR A 83 -0.09 -4.27 28.04
N PRO A 84 -0.73 -3.96 29.18
CA PRO A 84 -0.71 -2.62 29.77
C PRO A 84 0.69 -2.10 30.04
N GLU A 85 1.61 -2.97 30.49
CA GLU A 85 2.98 -2.64 30.89
C GLU A 85 3.82 -2.24 29.67
N ALA A 86 3.63 -2.93 28.55
CA ALA A 86 4.30 -2.63 27.29
C ALA A 86 3.79 -1.35 26.61
N LEU A 87 2.53 -0.98 26.85
CA LEU A 87 1.91 0.24 26.30
C LEU A 87 2.13 1.48 27.19
N LYS A 88 2.30 1.31 28.51
CA LYS A 88 2.51 2.41 29.47
C LYS A 88 3.61 3.42 29.09
N PRO A 89 4.78 3.03 28.52
CA PRO A 89 5.80 3.99 28.06
C PRO A 89 5.33 4.96 26.97
N THR A 90 4.24 4.66 26.26
CA THR A 90 3.64 5.56 25.26
C THR A 90 2.76 6.67 25.87
N GLY A 91 2.58 6.67 27.20
CA GLY A 91 1.64 7.54 27.91
C GLY A 91 0.20 7.01 27.95
N PHE A 92 -0.07 5.83 27.38
CA PHE A 92 -1.39 5.21 27.40
C PHE A 92 -1.65 4.48 28.73
N MET A 93 -2.61 5.00 29.51
CA MET A 93 -3.07 4.42 30.77
C MET A 93 -4.28 3.51 30.50
N VAL A 94 -4.00 2.22 30.31
CA VAL A 94 -5.01 1.18 30.06
C VAL A 94 -5.99 1.04 31.24
N LYS A 95 -7.27 0.87 30.94
CA LYS A 95 -8.36 0.65 31.89
C LYS A 95 -9.00 -0.73 31.67
N GLY A 96 -8.62 -1.70 32.49
CA GLY A 96 -9.12 -3.08 32.43
C GLY A 96 -8.31 -3.98 31.48
N GLU A 97 -8.87 -5.14 31.18
CA GLU A 97 -8.24 -6.16 30.35
C GLU A 97 -8.43 -5.93 28.83
N ALA A 98 -7.67 -6.67 28.01
CA ALA A 98 -7.80 -6.64 26.56
C ALA A 98 -9.11 -7.31 26.13
N GLN A 99 -10.02 -6.57 25.54
CA GLN A 99 -11.27 -7.11 25.01
C GLN A 99 -11.05 -7.76 23.64
N PRO A 100 -11.72 -8.88 23.32
CA PRO A 100 -11.71 -9.44 21.97
C PRO A 100 -12.45 -8.50 21.02
N LEU A 101 -11.88 -8.23 19.85
CA LEU A 101 -12.46 -7.39 18.81
C LEU A 101 -12.68 -8.22 17.54
N ALA A 102 -13.94 -8.54 17.23
CA ALA A 102 -14.30 -9.06 15.91
C ALA A 102 -14.24 -7.92 14.87
N VAL A 103 -13.69 -8.20 13.68
CA VAL A 103 -13.61 -7.25 12.56
C VAL A 103 -14.03 -7.94 11.26
N THR A 104 -14.21 -7.19 10.17
CA THR A 104 -14.66 -7.71 8.88
C THR A 104 -13.65 -8.71 8.32
N GLY A 105 -14.02 -10.00 8.33
CA GLY A 105 -13.15 -11.09 7.87
C GLY A 105 -11.96 -11.41 8.80
N GLY A 106 -11.99 -10.97 10.06
CA GLY A 106 -10.85 -11.10 10.96
C GLY A 106 -11.15 -10.90 12.44
N GLU A 107 -10.08 -10.77 13.23
CA GLU A 107 -10.16 -10.65 14.69
C GLU A 107 -9.01 -9.79 15.25
N GLY A 108 -9.09 -9.44 16.53
CA GLY A 108 -8.04 -8.72 17.23
C GLY A 108 -8.28 -8.58 18.73
N ARG A 109 -7.47 -7.71 19.34
CA ARG A 109 -7.57 -7.31 20.75
C ARG A 109 -7.63 -5.80 20.86
N LEU A 110 -8.50 -5.32 21.74
CA LEU A 110 -8.77 -3.91 22.00
C LEU A 110 -8.44 -3.58 23.46
N PHE A 111 -7.55 -2.62 23.67
CA PHE A 111 -7.46 -1.91 24.94
C PHE A 111 -8.17 -0.57 24.85
N ARG A 112 -8.79 -0.17 25.96
CA ARG A 112 -9.35 1.17 26.17
C ARG A 112 -8.69 1.78 27.41
N GLY A 113 -8.59 3.10 27.46
CA GLY A 113 -7.92 3.81 28.55
C GLY A 113 -7.96 5.32 28.37
N SER A 114 -7.01 6.01 29.00
CA SER A 114 -6.77 7.44 28.83
C SER A 114 -5.33 7.74 28.43
N GLN A 115 -5.09 8.95 27.92
CA GLN A 115 -3.76 9.52 27.77
C GLN A 115 -3.85 11.03 27.96
N ASP A 116 -2.88 11.60 28.67
CA ASP A 116 -2.70 13.04 28.78
C ASP A 116 -1.53 13.47 27.88
N ALA A 117 -1.75 14.45 27.01
CA ALA A 117 -0.75 14.93 26.05
C ALA A 117 -0.99 16.40 25.70
N ASN A 118 0.08 17.20 25.66
CA ASN A 118 0.04 18.63 25.29
C ASN A 118 -0.97 19.48 26.10
N GLY A 119 -1.22 19.11 27.36
CA GLY A 119 -2.20 19.79 28.23
C GLY A 119 -3.66 19.36 28.04
N LEU A 120 -3.93 18.38 27.15
CA LEU A 120 -5.26 17.83 26.89
C LEU A 120 -5.34 16.37 27.36
N SER A 121 -6.48 16.00 27.93
CA SER A 121 -6.82 14.62 28.29
C SER A 121 -7.63 13.96 27.17
N TYR A 122 -7.28 12.74 26.82
CA TYR A 122 -7.94 11.95 25.79
C TYR A 122 -8.50 10.66 26.37
N THR A 123 -9.72 10.27 25.95
CA THR A 123 -10.10 8.85 25.97
C THR A 123 -9.45 8.18 24.77
N LYS A 124 -8.77 7.06 25.00
CA LYS A 124 -7.93 6.41 24.00
C LYS A 124 -8.28 4.93 23.87
N TRP A 125 -8.31 4.46 22.63
CA TRP A 125 -8.42 3.05 22.27
C TRP A 125 -7.19 2.67 21.45
N VAL A 126 -6.66 1.48 21.68
CA VAL A 126 -5.61 0.88 20.87
C VAL A 126 -6.05 -0.54 20.55
N ALA A 127 -6.09 -0.89 19.27
CA ALA A 127 -6.45 -2.21 18.80
C ALA A 127 -5.33 -2.80 17.93
N VAL A 128 -4.96 -4.06 18.19
CA VAL A 128 -4.20 -4.88 17.23
C VAL A 128 -5.16 -5.88 16.59
N VAL A 129 -5.24 -5.87 15.26
CA VAL A 129 -6.17 -6.71 14.48
C VAL A 129 -5.43 -7.41 13.35
N ARG A 130 -5.92 -8.58 12.96
CA ARG A 130 -5.55 -9.30 11.74
C ARG A 130 -6.75 -9.49 10.84
N GLY A 131 -6.54 -9.40 9.54
CA GLY A 131 -7.48 -9.82 8.50
C GLY A 131 -6.76 -10.66 7.43
N PRO A 132 -7.45 -11.01 6.33
CA PRO A 132 -6.90 -11.90 5.31
C PRO A 132 -5.68 -11.32 4.58
N ALA A 133 -5.52 -9.99 4.57
CA ALA A 133 -4.48 -9.28 3.83
C ALA A 133 -3.34 -8.69 4.70
N GLY A 134 -3.43 -8.73 6.04
CA GLY A 134 -2.41 -8.09 6.87
C GLY A 134 -2.72 -7.98 8.37
N THR A 135 -1.82 -7.27 9.05
CA THR A 135 -1.94 -6.85 10.45
C THR A 135 -2.18 -5.33 10.50
N ALA A 136 -2.99 -4.84 11.43
CA ALA A 136 -3.12 -3.41 11.69
C ALA A 136 -3.02 -3.07 13.18
N LEU A 137 -2.39 -1.94 13.49
CA LEU A 137 -2.51 -1.24 14.76
C LEU A 137 -3.40 -0.02 14.53
N VAL A 138 -4.58 -0.03 15.13
CA VAL A 138 -5.55 1.08 15.04
C VAL A 138 -5.55 1.82 16.37
N THR A 139 -5.27 3.12 16.32
CA THR A 139 -5.25 4.00 17.50
C THR A 139 -6.32 5.06 17.37
N VAL A 140 -7.28 5.10 18.30
CA VAL A 140 -8.31 6.14 18.38
C VAL A 140 -8.03 7.02 19.58
N GLN A 141 -8.10 8.33 19.42
CA GLN A 141 -8.04 9.29 20.50
C GLN A 141 -9.15 10.34 20.36
N VAL A 142 -9.90 10.56 21.44
CA VAL A 142 -11.00 11.52 21.53
C VAL A 142 -10.71 12.44 22.72
N PRO A 143 -10.51 13.76 22.52
CA PRO A 143 -10.44 14.74 23.61
C PRO A 143 -11.64 14.60 24.57
N THR A 144 -11.44 14.81 25.88
CA THR A 144 -12.51 14.58 26.86
C THR A 144 -13.73 15.50 26.70
N ASP A 145 -13.53 16.69 26.12
CA ASP A 145 -14.54 17.67 25.73
C ASP A 145 -15.24 17.34 24.40
N ALA A 146 -14.60 16.56 23.51
CA ALA A 146 -15.14 16.14 22.21
C ALA A 146 -16.11 14.94 22.26
N LYS A 147 -16.50 14.49 23.47
CA LYS A 147 -17.28 13.25 23.70
C LYS A 147 -18.74 13.32 23.28
N GLU A 148 -19.33 14.51 23.22
CA GLU A 148 -20.72 14.67 22.77
C GLU A 148 -20.83 14.54 21.24
N GLN A 149 -19.78 14.91 20.53
CA GLN A 149 -19.67 14.85 19.07
C GLN A 149 -19.17 13.46 18.62
N VAL A 150 -18.15 12.91 19.31
CA VAL A 150 -17.57 11.59 19.03
C VAL A 150 -17.71 10.70 20.27
N SER A 151 -18.86 10.03 20.37
CA SER A 151 -19.18 9.20 21.54
C SER A 151 -18.35 7.91 21.60
N ASP A 152 -18.16 7.41 22.82
CA ASP A 152 -17.46 6.14 23.07
C ASP A 152 -18.09 4.96 22.28
N SER A 153 -19.43 4.94 22.17
CA SER A 153 -20.16 3.90 21.44
C SER A 153 -20.08 4.03 19.92
N ALA A 154 -19.93 5.24 19.38
CA ALA A 154 -19.65 5.45 17.96
C ALA A 154 -18.26 4.93 17.59
N VAL A 155 -17.25 5.19 18.43
CA VAL A 155 -15.89 4.63 18.28
C VAL A 155 -15.90 3.10 18.37
N GLU A 156 -16.54 2.53 19.39
CA GLU A 156 -16.61 1.07 19.58
C GLU A 156 -17.51 0.35 18.56
N THR A 157 -18.31 1.09 17.79
CA THR A 157 -19.02 0.59 16.61
C THR A 157 -18.12 0.64 15.38
N ALA A 158 -17.48 1.79 15.11
CA ALA A 158 -16.53 1.96 14.00
C ALA A 158 -15.39 0.92 14.04
N LEU A 159 -14.82 0.64 15.22
CA LEU A 159 -13.77 -0.36 15.40
C LEU A 159 -14.20 -1.80 15.02
N LYS A 160 -15.49 -2.16 15.13
CA LYS A 160 -16.01 -3.47 14.68
C LYS A 160 -16.18 -3.54 13.17
N THR A 161 -16.30 -2.38 12.51
CA THR A 161 -16.38 -2.27 11.04
C THR A 161 -15.01 -2.19 10.36
N ILE A 162 -13.90 -2.35 11.11
CA ILE A 162 -12.57 -2.45 10.49
C ILE A 162 -12.61 -3.54 9.43
N ALA A 163 -12.09 -3.21 8.26
CA ALA A 163 -11.98 -4.12 7.13
C ALA A 163 -10.59 -3.98 6.51
N PHE A 164 -10.05 -5.12 6.09
CA PHE A 164 -8.92 -5.16 5.19
C PHE A 164 -9.51 -5.33 3.79
N ARG A 165 -9.26 -4.37 2.89
CA ARG A 165 -9.24 -4.72 1.47
C ARG A 165 -7.94 -5.47 1.22
N ALA A 166 -7.91 -6.29 0.17
CA ALA A 166 -6.62 -6.62 -0.40
C ALA A 166 -5.95 -5.31 -0.85
N GLU A 167 -4.64 -5.15 -0.60
CA GLU A 167 -3.84 -4.43 -1.59
C GLU A 167 -4.14 -5.03 -2.96
N GLN A 168 -4.02 -4.24 -4.03
CA GLN A 168 -3.89 -4.85 -5.36
C GLN A 168 -2.83 -5.95 -5.25
N SER A 169 -3.14 -7.17 -5.71
CA SER A 169 -2.19 -8.27 -5.63
C SER A 169 -0.88 -7.87 -6.29
N LEU A 170 0.24 -8.48 -5.90
CA LEU A 170 1.54 -8.17 -6.51
C LEU A 170 1.51 -8.28 -8.05
N GLN A 171 0.66 -9.16 -8.60
CA GLN A 171 0.39 -9.25 -10.03
C GLN A 171 -0.40 -8.05 -10.58
N GLU A 172 -1.41 -7.54 -9.87
CA GLU A 172 -2.15 -6.33 -10.25
C GLU A 172 -1.31 -5.04 -10.12
N GLN A 173 -0.49 -4.92 -9.07
CA GLN A 173 0.48 -3.82 -8.94
C GLN A 173 1.51 -3.86 -10.09
N MET A 174 2.01 -5.05 -10.43
CA MET A 174 2.86 -5.23 -11.62
C MET A 174 2.08 -5.02 -12.94
N ALA A 175 0.78 -5.28 -12.97
CA ALA A 175 -0.08 -5.00 -14.12
C ALA A 175 -0.36 -3.50 -14.29
N ALA A 176 -0.29 -2.68 -13.24
CA ALA A 176 -0.41 -1.23 -13.30
C ALA A 176 0.85 -0.50 -13.80
N LEU A 177 2.02 -1.15 -13.82
CA LEU A 177 3.28 -0.55 -14.25
C LEU A 177 3.27 -0.06 -15.72
N PRO A 178 4.02 1.01 -16.06
CA PRO A 178 4.31 1.41 -17.44
C PRO A 178 5.31 0.48 -18.17
N PHE A 179 5.48 -0.76 -17.70
CA PHE A 179 6.26 -1.81 -18.34
C PHE A 179 5.64 -3.19 -18.02
N LYS A 180 6.18 -4.24 -18.63
CA LYS A 180 5.90 -5.65 -18.29
C LYS A 180 7.22 -6.35 -17.99
N VAL A 181 7.16 -7.38 -17.16
CA VAL A 181 8.26 -8.31 -16.88
C VAL A 181 7.78 -9.69 -17.33
N GLY A 182 8.42 -10.29 -18.33
CA GLY A 182 8.01 -11.59 -18.86
C GLY A 182 8.54 -12.79 -18.07
N ASP A 183 9.72 -12.65 -17.45
CA ASP A 183 10.39 -13.68 -16.67
C ASP A 183 11.14 -13.02 -15.51
N THR A 184 10.88 -13.43 -14.27
CA THR A 184 11.58 -12.88 -13.09
C THR A 184 12.93 -13.56 -12.82
N ALA A 185 13.32 -14.55 -13.62
CA ALA A 185 14.60 -15.27 -13.53
C ALA A 185 14.94 -15.78 -12.10
N GLY A 186 13.92 -16.23 -11.36
CA GLY A 186 14.05 -16.72 -9.99
C GLY A 186 14.11 -15.63 -8.90
N PHE A 187 14.15 -14.35 -9.26
CA PHE A 187 13.96 -13.27 -8.29
C PHE A 187 12.48 -13.17 -7.89
N ARG A 188 12.22 -13.10 -6.58
CA ARG A 188 10.89 -12.84 -6.00
C ARG A 188 10.65 -11.33 -6.00
N PRO A 189 9.55 -10.79 -6.57
CA PRO A 189 9.23 -9.39 -6.42
C PRO A 189 8.84 -9.08 -4.96
N VAL A 190 9.29 -7.93 -4.46
CA VAL A 190 9.24 -7.54 -3.05
C VAL A 190 8.26 -6.39 -2.81
N ARG A 191 8.45 -5.27 -3.54
CA ARG A 191 7.59 -4.09 -3.43
C ARG A 191 7.75 -3.16 -4.63
N MET A 192 6.77 -2.27 -4.78
CA MET A 192 6.79 -1.17 -5.75
C MET A 192 7.67 -0.01 -5.27
N ILE A 193 8.09 0.85 -6.20
CA ILE A 193 8.70 2.15 -5.94
C ILE A 193 7.91 3.20 -6.74
N GLY A 194 7.29 4.17 -6.05
CA GLY A 194 6.74 5.38 -6.67
C GLY A 194 5.72 5.17 -7.80
N GLY A 195 5.07 4.00 -7.87
CA GLY A 195 4.15 3.61 -8.97
C GLY A 195 4.83 3.29 -10.32
N SER A 196 6.12 3.58 -10.49
CA SER A 196 6.84 3.41 -11.76
C SER A 196 8.06 2.48 -11.67
N GLY A 197 8.27 1.80 -10.55
CA GLY A 197 9.34 0.83 -10.36
C GLY A 197 8.99 -0.35 -9.46
N LEU A 198 9.84 -1.36 -9.48
CA LEU A 198 9.69 -2.66 -8.82
C LEU A 198 11.05 -3.12 -8.27
N ILE A 199 11.07 -3.58 -7.01
CA ILE A 199 12.21 -4.31 -6.43
C ILE A 199 11.92 -5.81 -6.50
N LEU A 200 12.89 -6.60 -6.95
CA LEU A 200 12.91 -8.05 -6.81
C LEU A 200 14.19 -8.49 -6.09
N THR A 201 14.17 -9.65 -5.43
CA THR A 201 15.30 -10.15 -4.65
C THR A 201 15.40 -11.66 -4.66
N GLU A 202 16.58 -12.19 -4.31
CA GLU A 202 16.82 -13.62 -4.14
C GLU A 202 17.27 -13.90 -2.70
N GLY A 203 16.31 -13.79 -1.78
CA GLY A 203 16.52 -14.07 -0.36
C GLY A 203 15.23 -13.95 0.46
N PRO A 204 15.29 -14.31 1.76
CA PRO A 204 14.15 -14.31 2.66
C PRO A 204 13.83 -12.91 3.24
N LYS A 205 14.73 -11.92 3.14
CA LYS A 205 14.47 -10.56 3.63
C LYS A 205 13.68 -9.75 2.59
N ASP A 206 12.76 -8.90 3.03
CA ASP A 206 12.14 -7.85 2.19
C ASP A 206 12.73 -6.45 2.45
N VAL A 207 13.55 -6.34 3.49
CA VAL A 207 14.35 -5.17 3.85
C VAL A 207 15.73 -5.66 4.25
N ASP A 208 16.75 -5.33 3.46
CA ASP A 208 18.14 -5.76 3.71
C ASP A 208 19.13 -4.59 3.67
N PRO A 209 19.28 -3.83 4.77
CA PRO A 209 20.18 -2.67 4.84
C PRO A 209 21.66 -3.06 5.00
N GLU A 210 21.98 -4.35 4.90
CA GLU A 210 23.30 -4.94 5.12
C GLU A 210 23.95 -5.46 3.82
N GLY A 211 23.20 -5.54 2.71
CA GLY A 211 23.70 -6.06 1.42
C GLY A 211 24.05 -7.54 1.45
N THR A 212 23.21 -8.36 2.08
CA THR A 212 23.40 -9.81 2.29
C THR A 212 22.69 -10.70 1.27
N GLN A 213 21.89 -10.14 0.36
CA GLN A 213 21.21 -10.90 -0.70
C GLN A 213 21.20 -10.15 -2.05
N PRO A 214 21.17 -10.89 -3.19
CA PRO A 214 21.02 -10.29 -4.51
C PRO A 214 19.69 -9.55 -4.69
N PHE A 215 19.70 -8.47 -5.47
CA PHE A 215 18.48 -7.75 -5.83
C PHE A 215 18.52 -7.18 -7.24
N VAL A 216 17.32 -6.95 -7.79
CA VAL A 216 17.08 -6.30 -9.07
C VAL A 216 16.11 -5.15 -8.85
N ILE A 217 16.42 -3.97 -9.38
CA ILE A 217 15.53 -2.82 -9.44
C ILE A 217 15.15 -2.59 -10.90
N ILE A 218 13.85 -2.49 -11.18
CA ILE A 218 13.33 -2.03 -12.47
C ILE A 218 12.64 -0.69 -12.25
N ALA A 219 12.90 0.32 -13.07
CA ALA A 219 12.24 1.63 -12.99
C ALA A 219 12.04 2.25 -14.37
N ALA A 220 10.85 2.78 -14.63
CA ALA A 220 10.55 3.55 -15.84
C ALA A 220 10.87 5.05 -15.66
N SER A 221 11.18 5.71 -16.76
CA SER A 221 11.45 7.14 -16.82
C SER A 221 10.19 7.97 -16.54
N LEU A 222 10.23 8.81 -15.50
CA LEU A 222 9.25 9.88 -15.26
C LEU A 222 9.76 11.26 -15.73
N GLY A 223 10.91 11.29 -16.42
CA GLY A 223 11.59 12.51 -16.86
C GLY A 223 11.34 12.88 -18.33
N ARG A 224 12.08 13.88 -18.81
CA ARG A 224 12.08 14.27 -20.23
C ARG A 224 12.71 13.18 -21.11
N PRO A 225 12.30 13.06 -22.39
CA PRO A 225 12.94 12.16 -23.35
C PRO A 225 14.45 12.36 -23.50
N VAL A 226 15.16 11.26 -23.72
CA VAL A 226 16.59 11.25 -24.06
C VAL A 226 16.72 11.10 -25.58
N ALA A 227 17.33 12.09 -26.22
CA ALA A 227 17.57 12.08 -27.66
C ALA A 227 18.44 10.89 -28.10
N PRO A 228 18.21 10.26 -29.27
CA PRO A 228 18.85 8.99 -29.65
C PRO A 228 20.38 9.00 -29.62
N ASP A 229 21.00 10.11 -30.02
CA ASP A 229 22.43 10.37 -29.99
C ASP A 229 22.98 10.48 -28.54
N ALA A 230 22.17 10.99 -27.61
CA ALA A 230 22.53 11.12 -26.20
C ALA A 230 22.37 9.82 -25.38
N GLN A 231 21.67 8.79 -25.89
CA GLN A 231 21.30 7.59 -25.11
C GLN A 231 22.51 6.82 -24.55
N ALA A 232 23.57 6.66 -25.33
CA ALA A 232 24.78 5.96 -24.91
C ALA A 232 25.49 6.68 -23.74
N ALA A 233 25.61 8.01 -23.82
CA ALA A 233 26.18 8.84 -22.76
C ALA A 233 25.28 8.83 -21.52
N TYR A 234 23.96 8.97 -21.70
CA TYR A 234 22.99 8.94 -20.62
C TYR A 234 23.06 7.64 -19.81
N ALA A 235 23.12 6.48 -20.48
CA ALA A 235 23.20 5.19 -19.80
C ALA A 235 24.48 5.06 -18.94
N LYS A 236 25.61 5.60 -19.41
CA LYS A 236 26.87 5.65 -18.64
C LYS A 236 26.77 6.59 -17.43
N THR A 237 26.25 7.79 -17.63
CA THR A 237 26.04 8.76 -16.53
C THR A 237 25.09 8.19 -15.48
N ALA A 238 23.99 7.55 -15.88
CA ALA A 238 23.02 6.95 -14.96
C ALA A 238 23.63 5.80 -14.12
N LEU A 239 24.53 4.99 -14.69
CA LEU A 239 25.25 3.96 -13.94
C LEU A 239 26.21 4.58 -12.92
N ASN A 240 26.98 5.59 -13.34
CA ASN A 240 27.95 6.27 -12.48
C ASN A 240 27.31 7.19 -11.42
N SER A 241 26.02 7.52 -11.54
CA SER A 241 25.27 8.31 -10.54
C SER A 241 24.65 7.47 -9.42
N LEU A 242 25.01 6.19 -9.29
CA LEU A 242 24.51 5.30 -8.23
C LEU A 242 25.26 5.55 -6.91
N ALA A 243 24.75 6.46 -6.09
CA ALA A 243 25.37 6.90 -4.83
C ALA A 243 25.59 5.77 -3.77
N GLN A 244 24.95 4.61 -3.93
CA GLN A 244 25.23 3.42 -3.13
C GLN A 244 26.48 2.64 -3.57
N LEU A 245 27.15 3.05 -4.64
CA LEU A 245 28.36 2.44 -5.18
C LEU A 245 29.54 3.43 -5.18
N LYS A 246 30.75 2.89 -5.15
CA LYS A 246 32.03 3.57 -5.37
C LYS A 246 32.87 2.79 -6.38
N ASP A 247 33.89 3.44 -6.93
CA ASP A 247 34.93 2.82 -7.77
C ASP A 247 34.36 2.00 -8.94
N ILE A 248 33.27 2.52 -9.54
CA ILE A 248 32.50 1.87 -10.60
C ILE A 248 33.37 1.74 -11.85
N LYS A 249 33.78 0.52 -12.16
CA LYS A 249 34.53 0.16 -13.37
C LYS A 249 33.63 -0.63 -14.30
N ILE A 250 33.25 -0.03 -15.42
CA ILE A 250 32.58 -0.73 -16.52
C ILE A 250 33.57 -1.74 -17.12
N GLU A 251 33.17 -3.01 -17.15
CA GLU A 251 33.97 -4.14 -17.65
C GLU A 251 33.51 -4.57 -19.05
N ASN A 252 32.23 -4.38 -19.37
CA ASN A 252 31.64 -4.68 -20.66
C ASN A 252 30.51 -3.69 -20.98
N GLU A 253 30.33 -3.37 -22.26
CA GLU A 253 29.29 -2.48 -22.77
C GLU A 253 28.78 -3.04 -24.09
N THR A 254 27.46 -3.11 -24.26
CA THR A 254 26.80 -3.62 -25.47
C THR A 254 25.59 -2.77 -25.83
N ARG A 255 25.39 -2.56 -27.13
CA ARG A 255 24.19 -1.97 -27.70
C ARG A 255 23.48 -3.01 -28.58
N SER A 256 22.17 -3.16 -28.41
CA SER A 256 21.32 -4.02 -29.23
C SER A 256 19.96 -3.37 -29.48
N GLU A 257 19.13 -3.99 -30.32
CA GLU A 257 17.73 -3.60 -30.51
C GLU A 257 16.81 -4.70 -29.98
N GLN A 258 15.66 -4.32 -29.44
CA GLN A 258 14.61 -5.20 -28.94
C GLN A 258 13.25 -4.74 -29.49
N GLY A 259 12.90 -5.26 -30.68
CA GLY A 259 11.72 -4.79 -31.42
C GLY A 259 11.90 -3.35 -31.91
N LYS A 260 11.26 -2.38 -31.26
CA LYS A 260 11.45 -0.94 -31.51
C LYS A 260 12.40 -0.27 -30.51
N ALA A 261 12.78 -0.94 -29.42
CA ALA A 261 13.56 -0.34 -28.36
C ALA A 261 15.06 -0.48 -28.61
N THR A 262 15.82 0.59 -28.43
CA THR A 262 17.29 0.52 -28.37
C THR A 262 17.71 0.19 -26.95
N VAL A 263 18.56 -0.82 -26.80
CA VAL A 263 18.97 -1.39 -25.52
C VAL A 263 20.46 -1.18 -25.31
N TYR A 264 20.83 -0.53 -24.21
CA TYR A 264 22.22 -0.36 -23.76
C TYR A 264 22.46 -1.16 -22.47
N ARG A 265 23.31 -2.17 -22.52
CA ARG A 265 23.70 -2.97 -21.35
C ARG A 265 25.16 -2.75 -20.97
N HIS A 266 25.39 -2.60 -19.68
CA HIS A 266 26.70 -2.43 -19.06
C HIS A 266 26.89 -3.48 -17.95
N HIS A 267 28.04 -4.13 -17.92
CA HIS A 267 28.50 -4.88 -16.75
C HIS A 267 29.60 -4.10 -16.06
N ALA A 268 29.59 -4.08 -14.72
CA ALA A 268 30.59 -3.37 -13.93
C ALA A 268 30.97 -4.13 -12.66
N ALA A 269 32.21 -3.91 -12.23
CA ALA A 269 32.60 -4.08 -10.84
C ALA A 269 32.52 -2.74 -10.12
N ALA A 270 32.15 -2.76 -8.85
CA ALA A 270 32.11 -1.60 -7.96
C ALA A 270 32.42 -2.04 -6.52
N ALA A 271 32.55 -1.08 -5.61
CA ALA A 271 32.45 -1.31 -4.18
C ALA A 271 31.13 -0.76 -3.63
N ASP A 272 30.51 -1.43 -2.65
CA ASP A 272 29.40 -0.87 -1.90
C ASP A 272 29.87 0.37 -1.10
N ALA A 273 29.15 1.49 -1.24
CA ALA A 273 29.61 2.78 -0.73
C ALA A 273 29.69 2.86 0.80
N LYS A 274 28.97 1.99 1.51
CA LYS A 274 28.84 1.95 2.98
C LYS A 274 29.84 0.99 3.63
N THR A 275 30.12 -0.15 2.99
CA THR A 275 30.89 -1.27 3.56
C THR A 275 32.21 -1.53 2.85
N GLY A 276 32.43 -0.96 1.67
CA GLY A 276 33.64 -1.19 0.86
C GLY A 276 33.74 -2.58 0.24
N LYS A 277 32.73 -3.45 0.41
CA LYS A 277 32.72 -4.80 -0.17
C LYS A 277 32.62 -4.73 -1.70
N PRO A 278 33.33 -5.60 -2.46
CA PRO A 278 33.12 -5.73 -3.90
C PRO A 278 31.68 -6.13 -4.23
N VAL A 279 31.11 -5.50 -5.25
CA VAL A 279 29.78 -5.78 -5.80
C VAL A 279 29.89 -5.93 -7.31
N LYS A 280 29.29 -6.97 -7.89
CA LYS A 280 29.08 -7.05 -9.34
C LYS A 280 27.73 -6.45 -9.70
N VAL A 281 27.68 -5.71 -10.80
CA VAL A 281 26.53 -4.92 -11.22
C VAL A 281 26.25 -5.12 -12.70
N THR A 282 25.00 -5.33 -13.07
CA THR A 282 24.50 -5.12 -14.45
C THR A 282 23.53 -3.96 -14.48
N GLN A 283 23.59 -3.18 -15.56
CA GLN A 283 22.55 -2.23 -15.90
C GLN A 283 22.14 -2.46 -17.36
N THR A 284 20.86 -2.67 -17.60
CA THR A 284 20.25 -2.59 -18.93
C THR A 284 19.31 -1.37 -18.98
N VAL A 285 19.45 -0.52 -19.99
CA VAL A 285 18.54 0.61 -20.26
C VAL A 285 17.87 0.38 -21.61
N ILE A 286 16.55 0.33 -21.61
CA ILE A 286 15.68 0.01 -22.75
C ILE A 286 14.96 1.30 -23.14
N PHE A 287 15.43 2.00 -24.18
CA PHE A 287 14.84 3.25 -24.67
C PHE A 287 13.79 2.96 -25.74
N GLN A 288 12.57 3.47 -25.58
CA GLN A 288 11.49 3.31 -26.58
C GLN A 288 10.52 4.50 -26.54
N ASP A 289 10.10 4.98 -27.72
CA ASP A 289 9.05 6.00 -27.90
C ASP A 289 9.22 7.28 -27.04
N GLY A 290 10.47 7.69 -26.81
CA GLY A 290 10.82 8.85 -25.98
C GLY A 290 10.89 8.58 -24.46
N SER A 291 10.57 7.37 -24.03
CA SER A 291 10.75 6.89 -22.65
C SER A 291 11.97 5.97 -22.52
N TYR A 292 12.29 5.54 -21.29
CA TYR A 292 13.10 4.35 -21.08
C TYR A 292 12.64 3.53 -19.85
N VAL A 293 12.98 2.24 -19.85
CA VAL A 293 12.96 1.39 -18.65
C VAL A 293 14.40 1.00 -18.30
N ARG A 294 14.79 1.20 -17.05
CA ARG A 294 16.12 0.87 -16.51
C ARG A 294 16.00 -0.31 -15.57
N VAL A 295 16.77 -1.36 -15.86
CA VAL A 295 16.95 -2.54 -15.00
C VAL A 295 18.36 -2.49 -14.42
N ILE A 296 18.49 -2.68 -13.11
CA ILE A 296 19.77 -2.74 -12.38
C ILE A 296 19.78 -4.02 -11.56
N GLY A 297 20.73 -4.92 -11.81
CA GLY A 297 20.96 -6.10 -10.99
C GLY A 297 22.25 -5.94 -10.17
N MET A 298 22.22 -6.32 -8.89
CA MET A 298 23.38 -6.28 -8.01
C MET A 298 23.61 -7.62 -7.30
N ASP A 299 24.85 -8.09 -7.32
CA ASP A 299 25.34 -9.24 -6.58
C ASP A 299 26.36 -8.78 -5.51
N PRO A 300 25.91 -8.49 -4.27
CA PRO A 300 26.79 -8.10 -3.16
C PRO A 300 27.37 -9.29 -2.40
N VAL A 301 27.04 -10.52 -2.80
CA VAL A 301 27.48 -11.78 -2.15
C VAL A 301 28.35 -12.66 -3.02
N GLY A 302 28.46 -12.37 -4.32
CA GLY A 302 29.33 -13.09 -5.25
C GLY A 302 28.81 -14.48 -5.64
N LYS A 303 27.48 -14.67 -5.69
CA LYS A 303 26.86 -15.92 -6.19
C LYS A 303 27.18 -16.18 -7.67
N GLY A 304 27.51 -15.13 -8.44
CA GLY A 304 28.11 -15.23 -9.77
C GLY A 304 27.12 -15.38 -10.92
N ASP A 305 26.09 -16.22 -10.75
CA ASP A 305 25.04 -16.40 -11.77
C ASP A 305 23.97 -15.29 -11.77
N VAL A 306 23.88 -14.54 -10.66
CA VAL A 306 22.95 -13.42 -10.44
C VAL A 306 22.95 -12.42 -11.59
N ILE A 307 24.13 -12.08 -12.13
CA ILE A 307 24.27 -11.11 -13.22
C ILE A 307 23.63 -11.64 -14.51
N ALA A 308 23.87 -12.91 -14.84
CA ALA A 308 23.26 -13.55 -16.02
C ALA A 308 21.74 -13.70 -15.86
N ARG A 309 21.23 -13.94 -14.64
CA ARG A 309 19.79 -13.97 -14.36
C ARG A 309 19.15 -12.58 -14.40
N ALA A 310 19.83 -11.54 -13.91
CA ALA A 310 19.36 -10.16 -14.00
C ALA A 310 19.32 -9.67 -15.47
N ASP A 311 20.29 -10.08 -16.28
CA ASP A 311 20.29 -9.88 -17.73
C ASP A 311 19.14 -10.61 -18.44
N LYS A 312 18.85 -11.86 -18.04
CA LYS A 312 17.72 -12.64 -18.57
C LYS A 312 16.38 -11.97 -18.24
N LEU A 313 16.21 -11.56 -16.98
CA LEU A 313 15.06 -10.77 -16.53
C LEU A 313 14.94 -9.49 -17.35
N ALA A 314 16.05 -8.74 -17.54
CA ALA A 314 16.05 -7.50 -18.32
C ALA A 314 15.63 -7.72 -19.78
N GLY A 315 16.10 -8.80 -20.42
CA GLY A 315 15.67 -9.18 -21.77
C GLY A 315 14.19 -9.57 -21.89
N SER A 316 13.49 -9.81 -20.77
CA SER A 316 12.03 -10.03 -20.72
C SER A 316 11.24 -8.75 -20.47
N VAL A 317 11.90 -7.63 -20.16
CA VAL A 317 11.24 -6.35 -19.87
C VAL A 317 10.83 -5.66 -21.17
N THR A 318 9.62 -5.13 -21.20
CA THR A 318 9.08 -4.33 -22.32
C THR A 318 8.37 -3.10 -21.79
N ALA A 319 8.58 -1.94 -22.43
CA ALA A 319 7.81 -0.72 -22.15
C ALA A 319 6.33 -0.87 -22.57
N ARG A 320 5.46 0.05 -22.15
CA ARG A 320 4.07 0.16 -22.57
C ARG A 320 3.75 1.54 -23.12
#